data_AF-A0A8J4TV44-F1
#
_entry.id   AF-A0A8J4TV44-F1
#
_cell.length_a   1.000
_cell.length_b   1.000
_cell.length_c   1.000
_cell.angle_alpha   90.00
_cell.angle_beta   90.00
_cell.angle_gamma   90.00
#
_symmetry.space_group_name_H-M   'P 1'
#
loop_
_entity.id
_entity.type
_entity.pdbx_description
1 polymer ?
#
loop_
_entity_poly.entity_id
_entity_poly.type
_entity_poly.pdbx_seq_one_letter_code
_entity_poly.pdbx_strand_id
1 'polypeptide(L)'
;CSCLTVNMKAAAVVLALALIAGCHARSLSQADQPLARWEQSVDSFWQFISELNTHADSMVENIKLGSDLDTLITKTMDELSTYRTEIETKLTPYASGQLKQDLDLLTSKLQTDMIDAKERSTQYLQELKTMMEQNADDVKNRINTYTRKLKKRLGKDTEEIR
;
A
#
# COMPACT_ATOMS: atom_id res chain seq x y z
N CYS A 1 -56.14 9.89 11.91
CA CYS A 1 -55.04 10.34 12.79
C CYS A 1 -55.07 9.45 14.02
N SER A 2 -54.39 8.30 13.97
CA SER A 2 -54.45 7.29 15.02
C SER A 2 -53.04 6.88 15.41
N CYS A 3 -52.67 7.31 16.61
CA CYS A 3 -51.75 6.72 17.57
C CYS A 3 -50.97 5.47 17.10
N LEU A 4 -49.66 5.60 16.94
CA LEU A 4 -48.74 4.49 17.19
C LEU A 4 -48.17 4.66 18.60
N THR A 5 -48.80 4.01 19.58
CA THR A 5 -48.17 3.76 20.88
C THR A 5 -47.02 2.78 20.67
N VAL A 6 -45.81 3.30 20.46
CA VAL A 6 -44.59 2.49 20.54
C VAL A 6 -44.43 2.06 21.99
N ASN A 7 -44.67 0.76 22.24
CA ASN A 7 -44.49 0.16 23.56
C ASN A 7 -43.05 0.38 24.04
N MET A 8 -42.86 1.05 25.18
CA MET A 8 -41.55 1.41 25.75
C MET A 8 -40.61 0.19 25.92
N LYS A 9 -41.18 -1.00 26.12
CA LYS A 9 -40.45 -2.28 26.18
C LYS A 9 -39.97 -2.77 24.81
N ALA A 10 -40.74 -2.56 23.75
CA ALA A 10 -40.34 -2.95 22.39
C ALA A 10 -39.23 -2.03 21.85
N ALA A 11 -39.30 -0.74 22.16
CA ALA A 11 -38.22 0.21 21.86
C ALA A 11 -36.92 -0.15 22.59
N ALA A 12 -37.00 -0.55 23.86
CA ALA A 12 -35.84 -0.96 24.65
C ALA A 12 -35.18 -2.25 24.13
N VAL A 13 -35.97 -3.22 23.65
CA VAL A 13 -35.44 -4.49 23.10
C VAL A 13 -34.76 -4.27 21.73
N VAL A 14 -35.30 -3.39 20.88
CA VAL A 14 -34.67 -3.03 19.60
C VAL A 14 -33.37 -2.24 19.83
N LEU A 15 -33.35 -1.32 20.80
CA LEU A 15 -32.13 -0.61 21.19
C LEU A 15 -31.08 -1.54 21.82
N ALA A 16 -31.48 -2.50 22.65
CA ALA A 16 -30.55 -3.48 23.21
C ALA A 16 -29.94 -4.40 22.14
N LEU A 17 -30.72 -4.83 21.15
CA LEU A 17 -30.21 -5.64 20.03
C LEU A 17 -29.31 -4.83 19.09
N ALA A 18 -29.61 -3.55 18.86
CA ALA A 18 -28.76 -2.66 18.07
C ALA A 18 -27.42 -2.35 18.77
N LEU A 19 -27.38 -2.33 20.10
CA LEU A 19 -26.15 -2.13 20.87
C LEU A 19 -25.30 -3.41 20.95
N ILE A 20 -25.90 -4.59 20.94
CA ILE A 20 -25.16 -5.87 20.90
C ILE A 20 -24.65 -6.18 19.48
N ALA A 21 -25.41 -5.87 18.43
CA ALA A 21 -24.97 -6.00 17.04
C ALA A 21 -24.03 -4.86 16.60
N GLY A 22 -24.15 -3.67 17.19
CA GLY A 22 -23.34 -2.49 16.88
C GLY A 22 -21.96 -2.48 17.55
N CYS A 23 -21.70 -3.36 18.53
CA CYS A 23 -20.44 -3.40 19.26
C CYS A 23 -19.51 -4.56 18.84
N HIS A 24 -19.98 -5.49 17.99
CA HIS A 24 -19.17 -6.63 17.51
C HIS A 24 -18.75 -6.56 16.03
N ALA A 25 -19.09 -5.49 15.31
CA ALA A 25 -18.79 -5.35 13.89
C ALA A 25 -17.54 -4.50 13.56
N ARG A 26 -16.75 -4.05 14.56
CA ARG A 26 -15.63 -3.13 14.29
C ARG A 26 -14.35 -3.33 15.11
N SER A 27 -14.02 -4.55 15.55
CA SER A 27 -12.67 -4.82 16.06
C SER A 27 -12.27 -6.30 16.13
N LEU A 28 -12.75 -7.16 15.23
CA LEU A 28 -12.02 -8.40 14.99
C LEU A 28 -10.77 -8.03 14.22
N SER A 29 -9.69 -7.86 14.99
CA SER A 29 -8.34 -7.51 14.61
C SER A 29 -7.92 -8.17 13.29
N GLN A 30 -7.98 -7.38 12.22
CA GLN A 30 -7.24 -7.61 10.96
C GLN A 30 -5.72 -7.41 11.15
N ALA A 31 -5.27 -7.22 12.39
CA ALA A 31 -3.85 -7.08 12.76
C ALA A 31 -3.11 -8.42 12.94
N ASP A 32 -3.82 -9.56 12.96
CA ASP A 32 -3.22 -10.88 13.27
C ASP A 32 -3.07 -11.82 12.06
N GLN A 33 -3.43 -11.40 10.83
CA GLN A 33 -3.04 -12.19 9.65
C GLN A 33 -1.55 -11.98 9.34
N PRO A 34 -0.75 -13.06 9.18
CA PRO A 34 0.63 -12.92 8.75
C PRO A 34 0.65 -12.22 7.39
N LEU A 35 1.38 -11.11 7.26
CA LEU A 35 1.55 -10.43 5.97
C LEU A 35 1.94 -11.45 4.91
N ALA A 36 1.26 -11.41 3.76
CA ALA A 36 1.68 -12.18 2.60
C ALA A 36 3.10 -11.75 2.19
N ARG A 37 3.88 -12.65 1.61
CA ARG A 37 5.30 -12.40 1.31
C ARG A 37 5.51 -11.14 0.47
N TRP A 38 4.67 -10.96 -0.55
CA TRP A 38 4.72 -9.78 -1.42
C TRP A 38 4.47 -8.48 -0.65
N GLU A 39 3.63 -8.48 0.39
CA GLU A 39 3.36 -7.30 1.23
C GLU A 39 4.61 -6.92 2.03
N GLN A 40 5.35 -7.92 2.53
CA GLN A 40 6.63 -7.69 3.20
C GLN A 40 7.68 -7.12 2.22
N SER A 41 7.65 -7.56 0.96
CA SER A 41 8.52 -7.03 -0.09
C SER A 41 8.14 -5.58 -0.49
N VAL A 42 6.84 -5.23 -0.51
CA VAL A 42 6.40 -3.83 -0.64
C VAL A 42 6.89 -2.98 0.54
N ASP A 43 6.80 -3.48 1.77
CA ASP A 43 7.30 -2.75 2.95
C ASP A 43 8.83 -2.57 2.90
N SER A 44 9.57 -3.61 2.49
CA SER A 44 11.02 -3.52 2.29
C SER A 44 11.40 -2.47 1.25
N PHE A 45 10.67 -2.43 0.12
CA PHE A 45 10.83 -1.39 -0.90
C PHE A 45 10.57 0.00 -0.33
N TRP A 46 9.48 0.16 0.42
CA TRP A 46 9.14 1.44 1.05
C TRP A 46 10.19 1.89 2.07
N GLN A 47 10.69 0.98 2.90
CA GLN A 47 11.75 1.26 3.87
C GLN A 47 13.01 1.77 3.18
N PHE A 48 13.45 1.11 2.09
CA PHE A 48 14.61 1.55 1.32
C PHE A 48 14.44 2.97 0.76
N ILE A 49 13.27 3.29 0.19
CA ILE A 49 12.96 4.65 -0.30
C ILE A 49 12.97 5.68 0.84
N SER A 50 12.43 5.31 2.00
CA SER A 50 12.40 6.18 3.18
C SER A 50 13.80 6.46 3.74
N GLU A 51 14.66 5.45 3.77
CA GLU A 51 16.06 5.57 4.17
C GLU A 51 16.83 6.47 3.22
N LEU A 52 16.65 6.28 1.91
CA LEU A 52 17.22 7.16 0.88
C LEU A 52 16.82 8.62 1.13
N ASN A 53 15.54 8.87 1.35
CA ASN A 53 15.04 10.22 1.57
C ASN A 53 15.57 10.85 2.87
N THR A 54 15.88 10.03 3.89
CA THR A 54 16.41 10.49 5.18
C THR A 54 17.93 10.67 5.16
N HIS A 55 18.63 9.84 4.40
CA HIS A 55 20.09 9.74 4.35
C HIS A 55 20.63 10.01 2.93
N ALA A 56 20.00 10.94 2.22
CA ALA A 56 20.29 11.24 0.82
C ALA A 56 21.75 11.63 0.58
N ASP A 57 22.34 12.40 1.49
CA ASP A 57 23.73 12.85 1.40
C ASP A 57 24.71 11.65 1.46
N SER A 58 24.38 10.58 2.18
CA SER A 58 25.17 9.34 2.22
C SER A 58 24.90 8.42 1.02
N MET A 59 23.69 8.48 0.48
CA MET A 59 23.24 7.64 -0.64
C MET A 59 23.64 8.21 -2.00
N VAL A 60 24.04 9.48 -2.09
CA VAL A 60 24.39 10.17 -3.35
C VAL A 60 25.53 9.50 -4.11
N GLU A 61 26.44 8.82 -3.41
CA GLU A 61 27.55 8.06 -4.00
C GLU A 61 27.21 6.57 -4.24
N ASN A 62 25.99 6.14 -3.92
CA ASN A 62 25.58 4.74 -4.12
C ASN A 62 25.22 4.46 -5.59
N ILE A 63 26.19 3.92 -6.34
CA ILE A 63 26.01 3.53 -7.74
C ILE A 63 25.03 2.36 -7.95
N LYS A 64 24.66 1.63 -6.89
CA LYS A 64 23.79 0.44 -6.97
C LYS A 64 22.33 0.72 -6.64
N LEU A 65 21.99 1.95 -6.29
CA LEU A 65 20.65 2.30 -5.84
C LEU A 65 19.54 1.84 -6.80
N GLY A 66 19.69 2.15 -8.10
CA GLY A 66 18.71 1.76 -9.11
C GLY A 66 18.55 0.25 -9.21
N SER A 67 19.66 -0.50 -9.17
CA SER A 67 19.63 -1.97 -9.21
C SER A 67 19.06 -2.61 -7.94
N ASP A 68 19.29 -2.01 -6.77
CA ASP A 68 18.75 -2.50 -5.50
C ASP A 68 17.22 -2.34 -5.49
N LEU A 69 16.72 -1.18 -5.95
CA LEU A 69 15.29 -0.93 -6.14
C LEU A 69 14.67 -1.85 -7.20
N ASP A 70 15.35 -2.08 -8.33
CA ASP A 70 14.90 -3.04 -9.35
C ASP A 70 14.78 -4.45 -8.77
N THR A 71 15.74 -4.89 -7.95
CA THR A 71 15.70 -6.20 -7.29
C THR A 71 14.49 -6.32 -6.37
N LEU A 72 14.18 -5.28 -5.59
CA LEU A 72 13.01 -5.25 -4.71
C LEU A 72 11.69 -5.25 -5.50
N ILE A 73 11.62 -4.53 -6.62
CA ILE A 73 10.46 -4.55 -7.53
C ILE A 73 10.26 -5.95 -8.10
N THR A 74 11.30 -6.55 -8.68
CA THR A 74 11.23 -7.91 -9.24
C THR A 74 10.78 -8.92 -8.20
N LYS A 75 11.39 -8.92 -7.01
CA LYS A 75 11.00 -9.81 -5.92
C LYS A 75 9.53 -9.65 -5.55
N THR A 76 9.06 -8.41 -5.43
CA THR A 76 7.66 -8.13 -5.10
C THR A 76 6.71 -8.68 -6.15
N MET A 77 7.01 -8.47 -7.44
CA MET A 77 6.18 -8.96 -8.54
C MET A 77 6.18 -10.50 -8.64
N ASP A 78 7.31 -11.15 -8.36
CA ASP A 78 7.41 -12.62 -8.33
C ASP A 78 6.56 -13.22 -7.20
N GLU A 79 6.65 -12.65 -6.00
CA GLU A 79 5.86 -13.07 -4.85
C GLU A 79 4.36 -12.79 -5.06
N LEU A 80 4.02 -11.69 -5.73
CA LEU A 80 2.64 -11.32 -6.04
C LEU A 80 2.03 -12.23 -7.13
N SER A 81 2.82 -12.61 -8.14
CA SER A 81 2.43 -13.61 -9.15
C SER A 81 2.11 -14.97 -8.51
N THR A 82 2.92 -15.37 -7.53
CA THR A 82 2.69 -16.59 -6.75
C THR A 82 1.38 -16.48 -5.96
N TYR A 83 1.19 -15.38 -5.22
CA TYR A 83 -0.03 -15.10 -4.45
C TYR A 83 -1.29 -15.14 -5.33
N ARG A 84 -1.26 -14.47 -6.47
CA ARG A 84 -2.34 -14.50 -7.46
C ARG A 84 -2.67 -15.93 -7.90
N THR A 85 -1.66 -16.71 -8.25
CA THR A 85 -1.86 -18.10 -8.71
C THR A 85 -2.53 -18.95 -7.62
N GLU A 86 -2.18 -18.74 -6.36
CA GLU A 86 -2.83 -19.41 -5.23
C GLU A 86 -4.31 -19.00 -5.08
N ILE A 87 -4.61 -17.70 -5.18
CA ILE A 87 -5.99 -17.18 -5.17
C ILE A 87 -6.78 -17.80 -6.32
N GLU A 88 -6.25 -17.73 -7.53
CA GLU A 88 -6.93 -18.27 -8.70
C GLU A 88 -7.19 -19.76 -8.54
N THR A 89 -6.23 -20.55 -8.06
CA THR A 89 -6.40 -21.98 -7.84
C THR A 89 -7.49 -22.28 -6.80
N LYS A 90 -7.52 -21.53 -5.69
CA LYS A 90 -8.51 -21.71 -4.61
C LYS A 90 -9.91 -21.26 -5.03
N LEU A 91 -10.00 -20.22 -5.85
CA LEU A 91 -11.26 -19.62 -6.27
C LEU A 91 -11.72 -20.08 -7.65
N THR A 92 -10.96 -20.88 -8.42
CA THR A 92 -11.32 -21.32 -9.78
C THR A 92 -12.77 -21.78 -9.96
N PRO A 93 -13.39 -22.58 -9.07
CA PRO A 93 -14.80 -22.97 -9.24
C PRO A 93 -15.82 -21.85 -8.96
N TYR A 94 -15.39 -20.71 -8.40
CA TYR A 94 -16.25 -19.61 -7.94
C TYR A 94 -15.86 -18.23 -8.53
N ALA A 95 -14.68 -18.12 -9.14
CA ALA A 95 -14.12 -16.87 -9.64
C ALA A 95 -14.69 -16.53 -11.02
N SER A 96 -15.20 -15.31 -11.16
CA SER A 96 -15.54 -14.76 -12.47
C SER A 96 -14.26 -14.35 -13.21
N GLY A 97 -14.33 -14.28 -14.55
CA GLY A 97 -13.24 -13.71 -15.35
C GLY A 97 -12.91 -12.25 -15.00
N GLN A 98 -13.87 -11.53 -14.40
CA GLN A 98 -13.71 -10.15 -13.95
C GLN A 98 -12.73 -10.05 -12.76
N LEU A 99 -12.78 -10.99 -11.80
CA LEU A 99 -11.85 -10.98 -10.66
C LEU A 99 -10.38 -11.07 -11.10
N LYS A 100 -10.10 -11.88 -12.14
CA LYS A 100 -8.75 -12.00 -12.71
C LYS A 100 -8.29 -10.68 -13.33
N GLN A 101 -9.16 -10.02 -14.10
CA GLN A 101 -8.86 -8.74 -14.73
C GLN A 101 -8.63 -7.63 -13.69
N ASP A 102 -9.45 -7.59 -12.63
CA ASP A 102 -9.31 -6.62 -11.56
C ASP A 102 -7.96 -6.82 -10.83
N LEU A 103 -7.59 -8.06 -10.53
CA LEU A 103 -6.30 -8.37 -9.89
C LEU A 103 -5.10 -8.07 -10.78
N ASP A 104 -5.21 -8.30 -12.09
CA ASP A 104 -4.19 -7.91 -13.09
C ASP A 104 -4.00 -6.40 -13.13
N LEU A 105 -5.09 -5.64 -13.13
CA LEU A 105 -5.06 -4.17 -13.13
C LEU A 105 -4.38 -3.64 -11.87
N LEU A 106 -4.76 -4.16 -10.70
CA LEU A 106 -4.20 -3.73 -9.41
C LEU A 106 -2.72 -4.08 -9.29
N THR A 107 -2.32 -5.28 -9.74
CA THR A 107 -0.91 -5.69 -9.79
C THR A 107 -0.08 -4.76 -10.68
N SER A 108 -0.60 -4.44 -11.87
CA SER A 108 0.06 -3.53 -12.83
C SER A 108 0.21 -2.11 -12.27
N LYS A 109 -0.79 -1.65 -11.51
CA LYS A 109 -0.78 -0.34 -10.86
C LYS A 109 0.29 -0.27 -9.76
N LEU A 110 0.36 -1.29 -8.89
CA LEU A 110 1.41 -1.38 -7.88
C LEU A 110 2.81 -1.38 -8.52
N GLN A 111 3.01 -2.18 -9.58
CA GLN A 111 4.27 -2.22 -10.31
C GLN A 111 4.65 -0.84 -10.85
N THR A 112 3.68 -0.14 -11.46
CA THR A 112 3.89 1.20 -12.01
C THR A 112 4.29 2.19 -10.94
N ASP A 113 3.62 2.19 -9.79
CA ASP A 113 3.93 3.09 -8.68
C ASP A 113 5.31 2.81 -8.06
N MET A 114 5.76 1.55 -8.03
CA MET A 114 7.13 1.22 -7.60
C MET A 114 8.19 1.62 -8.64
N ILE A 115 7.91 1.49 -9.94
CA ILE A 115 8.83 1.95 -11.00
C ILE A 115 8.98 3.48 -10.97
N ASP A 116 7.87 4.23 -10.88
CA ASP A 116 7.90 5.70 -10.74
C ASP A 116 8.71 6.11 -9.50
N ALA A 117 8.56 5.39 -8.39
CA ALA A 117 9.33 5.62 -7.18
C ALA A 117 10.84 5.44 -7.38
N LYS A 118 11.25 4.40 -8.12
CA LYS A 118 12.65 4.17 -8.47
C LYS A 118 13.21 5.31 -9.31
N GLU A 119 12.50 5.68 -10.37
CA GLU A 119 12.93 6.74 -11.29
C GLU A 119 13.09 8.07 -10.56
N ARG A 120 12.08 8.45 -9.77
CA ARG A 120 12.09 9.70 -8.98
C ARG A 120 13.19 9.73 -7.93
N SER A 121 13.44 8.60 -7.28
CA SER A 121 14.51 8.48 -6.28
C SER A 121 15.89 8.59 -6.90
N THR A 122 16.10 7.96 -8.06
CA THR A 122 17.36 8.03 -8.81
C THR A 122 17.60 9.46 -9.32
N GLN A 123 16.56 10.09 -9.88
CA GLN A 123 16.62 11.48 -10.33
C GLN A 123 16.95 12.43 -9.16
N TYR A 124 16.32 12.23 -8.00
CA TYR A 124 16.58 13.04 -6.81
C TYR A 124 18.05 13.03 -6.38
N LEU A 125 18.70 11.86 -6.35
CA LEU A 125 20.12 11.78 -6.00
C LEU A 125 21.03 12.40 -7.07
N GLN A 126 20.67 12.27 -8.35
CA GLN A 126 21.40 12.94 -9.44
C GLN A 126 21.30 14.47 -9.35
N GLU A 127 20.10 14.99 -9.06
CA GLU A 127 19.88 16.42 -8.83
C GLU A 127 20.67 16.88 -7.58
N LEU A 128 20.63 16.11 -6.49
CA LEU A 128 21.35 16.45 -5.27
C LEU A 128 22.87 16.50 -5.49
N LYS A 129 23.42 15.55 -6.26
CA LYS A 129 24.86 15.50 -6.60
C LYS A 129 25.33 16.68 -7.45
N THR A 130 24.45 17.22 -8.30
CA THR A 130 24.79 18.27 -9.27
C THR A 130 24.56 19.68 -8.74
N MET A 131 23.85 19.84 -7.63
CA MET A 131 23.55 21.17 -7.08
C MET A 131 24.54 21.67 -6.04
N MET A 132 24.85 22.97 -6.12
CA MET A 132 25.46 23.72 -5.02
C MET A 132 24.45 23.93 -3.88
N GLU A 133 24.96 24.03 -2.64
CA GLU A 133 24.20 24.07 -1.39
C GLU A 133 22.92 24.93 -1.41
N GLN A 134 22.92 26.05 -2.15
CA GLN A 134 21.79 26.99 -2.23
C GLN A 134 20.48 26.42 -2.80
N ASN A 135 20.52 25.35 -3.60
CA ASN A 135 19.31 24.75 -4.17
C ASN A 135 18.95 23.37 -3.55
N ALA A 136 19.84 22.78 -2.75
CA ALA A 136 19.67 21.43 -2.20
C ALA A 136 18.38 21.29 -1.36
N ASP A 137 17.99 22.36 -0.66
CA ASP A 137 16.77 22.39 0.15
C ASP A 137 15.49 22.30 -0.69
N ASP A 138 15.45 22.91 -1.87
CA ASP A 138 14.27 22.81 -2.75
C ASP A 138 14.09 21.37 -3.27
N VAL A 139 15.18 20.75 -3.70
CA VAL A 139 15.17 19.35 -4.16
C VAL A 139 14.82 18.39 -3.01
N LYS A 140 15.33 18.64 -1.80
CA LYS A 140 14.92 17.93 -0.56
C LYS A 140 13.41 18.09 -0.27
N ASN A 141 12.85 19.28 -0.44
CA ASN A 141 11.42 19.53 -0.20
C ASN A 141 10.51 18.85 -1.24
N ARG A 142 10.92 18.87 -2.51
CA ARG A 142 10.20 18.20 -3.61
C ARG A 142 10.14 16.69 -3.38
N ILE A 143 11.28 16.06 -3.05
CA ILE A 143 11.30 14.62 -2.80
C ILE A 143 10.50 14.25 -1.55
N ASN A 144 10.57 15.03 -0.47
CA ASN A 144 9.79 14.79 0.75
C ASN A 144 8.29 14.75 0.46
N THR A 145 7.81 15.67 -0.39
CA THR A 145 6.41 15.72 -0.81
C THR A 145 6.04 14.50 -1.64
N TYR A 146 6.92 14.09 -2.56
CA TYR A 146 6.73 12.90 -3.39
C TYR A 146 6.69 11.62 -2.54
N THR A 147 7.67 11.41 -1.68
CA THR A 147 7.79 10.25 -0.77
C THR A 147 6.52 10.08 0.07
N ARG A 148 5.94 11.16 0.60
CA ARG A 148 4.65 11.10 1.32
C ARG A 148 3.48 10.66 0.45
N LYS A 149 3.43 11.08 -0.83
CA LYS A 149 2.39 10.65 -1.78
C LYS A 149 2.58 9.18 -2.16
N LEU A 150 3.82 8.78 -2.41
CA LEU A 150 4.18 7.40 -2.71
C LEU A 150 3.75 6.45 -1.59
N LYS A 151 4.05 6.78 -0.32
CA LYS A 151 3.61 5.97 0.84
C LYS A 151 2.11 5.69 0.80
N LYS A 152 1.31 6.72 0.49
CA LYS A 152 -0.14 6.61 0.42
C LYS A 152 -0.59 5.75 -0.76
N ARG A 153 0.06 5.89 -1.92
CA ARG A 153 -0.24 5.09 -3.11
C ARG A 153 0.09 3.61 -2.90
N LEU A 154 1.31 3.29 -2.46
CA LEU A 154 1.70 1.91 -2.17
C LEU A 154 0.80 1.27 -1.12
N GLY A 155 0.52 1.98 -0.02
CA GLY A 155 -0.39 1.46 1.01
C GLY A 155 -1.82 1.25 0.49
N LYS A 156 -2.30 2.11 -0.41
CA LYS A 156 -3.60 1.94 -1.06
C LYS A 156 -3.59 0.74 -1.99
N ASP A 157 -2.59 0.61 -2.84
CA ASP A 157 -2.48 -0.49 -3.81
C ASP A 157 -2.32 -1.84 -3.11
N THR A 158 -1.54 -1.89 -2.03
CA THR A 158 -1.42 -3.07 -1.17
C THR A 158 -2.78 -3.46 -0.56
N GLU A 159 -3.55 -2.50 -0.05
CA GLU A 159 -4.86 -2.79 0.53
C GLU A 159 -5.91 -3.17 -0.53
N GLU A 160 -5.83 -2.62 -1.75
CA GLU A 160 -6.74 -2.99 -2.85
C GLU A 160 -6.47 -4.41 -3.38
N ILE A 161 -5.23 -4.90 -3.31
CA ILE A 161 -4.82 -6.24 -3.76
C ILE A 161 -5.13 -7.34 -2.71
N ARG A 162 -5.05 -6.98 -1.43
CA ARG A 162 -5.25 -7.89 -0.30
C ARG A 162 -6.66 -8.47 -0.27
#